data_AF-A0A4Z1GVC2-F1
#
_entry.id   AF-A0A4Z1GVC2-F1
#
_cell.length_a   1.000
_cell.length_b   1.000
_cell.length_c   1.000
_cell.angle_alpha   90.00
_cell.angle_beta   90.00
_cell.angle_gamma   90.00
#
_symmetry.space_group_name_H-M   'P 1'
#
loop_
_entity.id
_entity.type
_entity.pdbx_description
1 polymer ?
#
loop_
_entity_poly.entity_id
_entity_poly.type
_entity_poly.pdbx_seq_one_letter_code
_entity_poly.pdbx_strand_id
1 'polypeptide(L)'
;MNCTPENYGIVKTAVGEARLQPIPIPRFRDDYILVKTIAVAINPTDWQTVDEKPSPRTKGPTLLGCDFAGIVVEIGKGVKKEWKKGDRIAGMAHGVKWICLTSADVNTGNDIEPEDGTFATYIVVKGDVVFHIPDSVSFEEAASLGVGITTVALGFYKYLSLPLLTKFPILIYGGSSATGTLAIQFAKLLRERSGLKVITTSSPRNFELLKSLGTDHVLDYHDPNCGAEIRSLTQNKLHHVFDTIATQSSAQICADALSTSGEKIYVNLMGIEMPRDDVKNIFFLGYSVTGEEYEIEGEVWPAASEDFELGKTAFVLLERLLQKGLIKNHPVKIMNGGLKGILEGMREMMEGKVSGEKLVYKVGEP
;
A
#
# COMPACT_ATOMS: atom_id res chain seq x y z
N MET A 1 -11.96 -26.32 -28.88
CA MET A 1 -11.05 -25.20 -29.20
C MET A 1 -10.77 -24.50 -27.89
N ASN A 2 -9.56 -24.60 -27.35
CA ASN A 2 -9.17 -23.84 -26.16
C ASN A 2 -8.85 -22.42 -26.62
N CYS A 3 -9.85 -21.54 -26.67
CA CYS A 3 -9.60 -20.11 -26.79
C CYS A 3 -8.87 -19.68 -25.52
N THR A 4 -7.62 -19.23 -25.64
CA THR A 4 -6.94 -18.50 -24.58
C THR A 4 -7.86 -17.34 -24.16
N PRO A 5 -8.16 -17.16 -22.86
CA PRO A 5 -9.03 -16.07 -22.43
C PRO A 5 -8.44 -14.72 -22.88
N GLU A 6 -9.31 -13.84 -23.38
CA GLU A 6 -8.91 -12.47 -23.70
C GLU A 6 -8.55 -11.72 -22.42
N ASN A 7 -7.44 -10.97 -22.44
CA ASN A 7 -7.02 -10.14 -21.32
C ASN A 7 -7.04 -8.67 -21.72
N TYR A 8 -7.61 -7.84 -20.85
CA TYR A 8 -7.63 -6.39 -21.00
C TYR A 8 -7.00 -5.77 -19.78
N GLY A 9 -6.26 -4.68 -19.97
CA GLY A 9 -5.67 -3.94 -18.86
C GLY A 9 -5.49 -2.45 -19.14
N ILE A 10 -5.33 -1.70 -18.05
CA ILE A 10 -4.99 -0.28 -18.07
C ILE A 10 -3.47 -0.15 -18.13
N VAL A 11 -2.96 0.30 -19.27
CA VAL A 11 -1.53 0.47 -19.47
C VAL A 11 -1.15 1.93 -19.55
N LYS A 12 0.01 2.28 -19.01
CA LYS A 12 0.69 3.54 -19.28
C LYS A 12 1.32 3.48 -20.67
N THR A 13 1.05 4.45 -21.53
CA THR A 13 1.59 4.53 -22.90
C THR A 13 2.57 5.67 -23.10
N ALA A 14 2.43 6.72 -22.31
CA ALA A 14 3.35 7.87 -22.25
C ALA A 14 3.20 8.56 -20.89
N VAL A 15 4.04 9.57 -20.63
CA VAL A 15 3.90 10.44 -19.46
C VAL A 15 2.52 11.11 -19.51
N GLY A 16 1.75 10.98 -18.43
CA GLY A 16 0.39 11.53 -18.34
C GLY A 16 -0.66 10.78 -19.16
N GLU A 17 -0.31 9.66 -19.80
CA GLU A 17 -1.22 8.91 -20.67
C GLU A 17 -1.34 7.44 -20.26
N ALA A 18 -2.57 7.05 -19.92
CA ALA A 18 -2.95 5.67 -19.70
C ALA A 18 -4.23 5.32 -20.47
N ARG A 19 -4.35 4.07 -20.93
CA ARG A 19 -5.53 3.60 -21.68
C ARG A 19 -5.85 2.14 -21.43
N LEU A 20 -7.13 1.80 -21.56
CA LEU A 20 -7.59 0.42 -21.64
C LEU A 20 -7.27 -0.16 -23.02
N GLN A 21 -6.62 -1.33 -23.06
CA GLN A 21 -6.38 -2.05 -24.30
C GLN A 21 -6.31 -3.57 -24.06
N PRO A 22 -6.45 -4.39 -25.12
CA PRO A 22 -6.06 -5.79 -25.06
C PRO A 22 -4.57 -5.91 -24.73
N ILE A 23 -4.24 -6.85 -23.86
CA ILE A 23 -2.87 -7.20 -23.47
C ILE A 23 -2.71 -8.73 -23.48
N PRO A 24 -1.49 -9.28 -23.58
CA PRO A 24 -1.30 -10.72 -23.38
C PRO A 24 -1.66 -11.14 -21.95
N ILE A 25 -1.91 -12.43 -21.76
CA ILE A 25 -1.84 -13.03 -20.42
C ILE A 25 -0.38 -12.90 -19.96
N PRO A 26 -0.11 -12.39 -18.74
CA PRO A 26 1.25 -12.25 -18.24
C PRO A 26 2.03 -13.56 -18.26
N ARG A 27 3.36 -13.47 -18.43
CA ARG A 27 4.22 -14.65 -18.37
C ARG A 27 4.11 -15.31 -17.00
N PHE A 28 3.89 -16.61 -16.98
CA PHE A 28 3.75 -17.36 -15.74
C PHE A 28 5.12 -17.70 -15.16
N ARG A 29 5.35 -17.32 -13.90
CA ARG A 29 6.61 -17.48 -13.16
C ARG A 29 6.45 -18.49 -12.02
N ASP A 30 7.53 -19.18 -11.67
CA ASP A 30 7.50 -20.31 -10.73
C ASP A 30 7.03 -19.93 -9.33
N ASP A 31 7.32 -18.73 -8.85
CA ASP A 31 6.96 -18.21 -7.53
C ASP A 31 5.74 -17.27 -7.57
N TYR A 32 4.99 -17.31 -8.67
CA TYR A 32 3.79 -16.49 -8.91
C TYR A 32 2.52 -17.32 -9.01
N ILE A 33 1.39 -16.63 -8.89
CA ILE A 33 0.05 -17.16 -9.08
C ILE A 33 -0.62 -16.39 -10.21
N LEU A 34 -1.21 -17.11 -11.16
CA LEU A 34 -2.10 -16.53 -12.16
C LEU A 34 -3.49 -16.35 -11.53
N VAL A 35 -4.03 -15.15 -11.63
CA VAL A 35 -5.27 -14.75 -10.98
C VAL A 35 -6.26 -14.22 -12.02
N LYS A 36 -7.51 -14.65 -11.93
CA LYS A 36 -8.65 -13.99 -12.58
C LYS A 36 -9.13 -12.88 -11.66
N THR A 37 -8.94 -11.62 -12.06
CA THR A 37 -9.23 -10.46 -11.21
C THR A 37 -10.74 -10.21 -11.15
N ILE A 38 -11.26 -9.98 -9.94
CA ILE A 38 -12.67 -9.69 -9.68
C ILE A 38 -12.87 -8.23 -9.28
N ALA A 39 -12.02 -7.72 -8.39
CA ALA A 39 -12.05 -6.33 -7.97
C ALA A 39 -10.63 -5.76 -7.86
N VAL A 40 -10.51 -4.46 -8.08
CA VAL A 40 -9.27 -3.70 -7.90
C VAL A 40 -9.55 -2.41 -7.14
N ALA A 41 -8.57 -1.91 -6.42
CA ALA A 41 -8.66 -0.62 -5.73
C ALA A 41 -7.58 0.33 -6.23
N ILE A 42 -7.87 1.62 -6.25
CA ILE A 42 -6.88 2.63 -6.66
C ILE A 42 -6.12 3.20 -5.46
N ASN A 43 -4.86 3.54 -5.69
CA ASN A 43 -3.92 4.16 -4.77
C ASN A 43 -3.39 5.47 -5.37
N PRO A 44 -2.92 6.42 -4.54
CA PRO A 44 -2.25 7.61 -5.05
C PRO A 44 -1.06 7.29 -5.96
N THR A 45 -0.28 6.25 -5.61
CA THR A 45 0.84 5.80 -6.45
C THR A 45 0.41 5.40 -7.86
N ASP A 46 -0.83 4.94 -8.08
CA ASP A 46 -1.24 4.50 -9.41
C ASP A 46 -1.32 5.68 -10.40
N TRP A 47 -1.86 6.83 -9.96
CA TRP A 47 -1.90 8.03 -10.81
C TRP A 47 -0.53 8.72 -10.88
N GLN A 48 0.24 8.70 -9.79
CA GLN A 48 1.61 9.24 -9.78
C GLN A 48 2.47 8.51 -10.80
N THR A 49 2.36 7.18 -10.85
CA THR A 49 3.06 6.36 -11.82
C THR A 49 2.64 6.65 -13.26
N VAL A 50 1.44 7.16 -13.55
CA VAL A 50 1.09 7.65 -14.89
C VAL A 50 1.90 8.90 -15.26
N ASP A 51 2.12 9.80 -14.31
CA ASP A 51 2.84 11.07 -14.50
C ASP A 51 4.37 10.92 -14.43
N GLU A 52 4.87 9.85 -13.82
CA GLU A 52 6.31 9.56 -13.74
C GLU A 52 6.96 9.51 -15.13
N LYS A 53 8.23 9.91 -15.23
CA LYS A 53 8.99 9.72 -16.47
C LYS A 53 9.40 8.24 -16.58
N PRO A 54 9.10 7.56 -17.70
CA PRO A 54 9.60 6.20 -17.90
C PRO A 54 11.12 6.17 -17.83
N SER A 55 11.66 5.13 -17.20
CA SER A 55 13.09 4.81 -17.29
C SER A 55 13.50 4.73 -18.76
N PRO A 56 14.71 5.16 -19.17
CA PRO A 56 15.23 4.91 -20.51
C PRO A 56 15.25 3.42 -20.88
N ARG A 57 15.20 2.54 -19.89
CA ARG A 57 15.10 1.09 -20.05
C ARG A 57 13.70 0.62 -20.46
N THR A 58 12.66 1.37 -20.16
CA THR A 58 11.26 1.07 -20.49
C THR A 58 11.08 0.81 -21.98
N LYS A 59 10.61 -0.39 -22.34
CA LYS A 59 10.23 -0.71 -23.71
C LYS A 59 8.74 -1.01 -23.78
N GLY A 60 7.98 -0.05 -24.30
CA GLY A 60 6.55 -0.21 -24.56
C GLY A 60 5.65 0.06 -23.35
N PRO A 61 4.33 -0.21 -23.50
CA PRO A 61 3.36 0.07 -22.45
C PRO A 61 3.53 -0.82 -21.22
N THR A 62 3.25 -0.27 -20.04
CA THR A 62 3.30 -1.01 -18.77
C THR A 62 1.96 -1.09 -18.09
N LEU A 63 1.65 -2.25 -17.53
CA LEU A 63 0.42 -2.46 -16.77
C LEU A 63 0.45 -1.66 -15.45
N LEU A 64 -0.66 -1.02 -15.14
CA LEU A 64 -0.83 -0.19 -13.95
C LEU A 64 -1.53 -0.95 -12.82
N GLY A 65 -1.50 -0.35 -11.63
CA GLY A 65 -2.34 -0.74 -10.51
C GLY A 65 -1.62 -1.59 -9.48
N CYS A 66 -1.87 -1.30 -8.20
CA CYS A 66 -1.25 -2.04 -7.11
C CYS A 66 -2.17 -3.03 -6.39
N ASP A 67 -3.46 -2.73 -6.20
CA ASP A 67 -4.36 -3.49 -5.32
C ASP A 67 -5.35 -4.37 -6.10
N PHE A 68 -5.52 -5.63 -5.67
CA PHE A 68 -6.46 -6.56 -6.31
C PHE A 68 -7.15 -7.53 -5.33
N ALA A 69 -8.24 -8.11 -5.82
CA ALA A 69 -8.86 -9.31 -5.31
C ALA A 69 -9.35 -10.17 -6.48
N GLY A 70 -9.15 -11.48 -6.41
CA GLY A 70 -9.44 -12.38 -7.51
C GLY A 70 -9.42 -13.86 -7.14
N ILE A 71 -9.49 -14.71 -8.16
CA ILE A 71 -9.56 -16.16 -8.03
C ILE A 71 -8.30 -16.79 -8.59
N VAL A 72 -7.73 -17.74 -7.85
CA VAL A 72 -6.55 -18.51 -8.27
C VAL A 72 -6.88 -19.38 -9.49
N VAL A 73 -6.15 -19.19 -10.58
CA VAL A 73 -6.28 -19.95 -11.83
C VAL A 73 -5.16 -20.98 -11.95
N GLU A 74 -3.93 -20.57 -11.65
CA GLU A 74 -2.74 -21.42 -11.70
C GLU A 74 -1.73 -21.01 -10.63
N ILE A 75 -1.01 -21.98 -10.08
CA ILE A 75 -0.08 -21.80 -8.96
C ILE A 75 1.29 -22.27 -9.39
N GLY A 76 2.29 -21.40 -9.30
CA GLY A 76 3.65 -21.73 -9.67
C GLY A 76 4.26 -22.72 -8.67
N LYS A 77 5.13 -23.61 -9.16
CA LYS A 77 5.76 -24.69 -8.36
C LYS A 77 6.71 -24.19 -7.26
N GLY A 78 7.13 -22.92 -7.34
CA GLY A 78 8.01 -22.24 -6.40
C GLY A 78 7.29 -21.62 -5.21
N VAL A 79 5.97 -21.38 -5.31
CA VAL A 79 5.15 -20.79 -4.24
C VAL A 79 5.15 -21.71 -3.00
N LYS A 80 5.37 -21.14 -1.82
CA LYS A 80 5.53 -21.89 -0.56
C LYS A 80 4.25 -21.95 0.27
N LYS A 81 3.46 -20.89 0.22
CA LYS A 81 2.15 -20.83 0.85
C LYS A 81 1.20 -21.77 0.11
N GLU A 82 0.39 -22.49 0.87
CA GLU A 82 -0.54 -23.47 0.31
C GLU A 82 -1.72 -22.76 -0.35
N TRP A 83 -1.90 -23.02 -1.65
CA TRP A 83 -2.99 -22.49 -2.46
C TRP A 83 -3.70 -23.60 -3.21
N LYS A 84 -4.97 -23.36 -3.57
CA LYS A 84 -5.74 -24.20 -4.47
C LYS A 84 -6.33 -23.37 -5.60
N LYS A 85 -6.46 -23.98 -6.78
CA LYS A 85 -7.25 -23.39 -7.87
C LYS A 85 -8.68 -23.15 -7.38
N GLY A 86 -9.22 -21.97 -7.66
CA GLY A 86 -10.52 -21.54 -7.14
C GLY A 86 -10.46 -20.79 -5.81
N ASP A 87 -9.31 -20.73 -5.12
CA ASP A 87 -9.18 -19.93 -3.90
C ASP A 87 -9.46 -18.45 -4.19
N ARG A 88 -10.16 -17.81 -3.26
CA ARG A 88 -10.40 -16.36 -3.25
C ARG A 88 -9.21 -15.69 -2.57
N ILE A 89 -8.50 -14.84 -3.31
CA ILE A 89 -7.27 -14.19 -2.81
C ILE A 89 -7.27 -12.70 -3.08
N ALA A 90 -6.55 -11.94 -2.27
CA ALA A 90 -6.32 -10.52 -2.45
C ALA A 90 -4.91 -10.14 -2.00
N GLY A 91 -4.46 -8.96 -2.36
CA GLY A 91 -3.13 -8.49 -2.01
C GLY A 91 -2.71 -7.33 -2.87
N MET A 92 -1.41 -7.21 -3.08
CA MET A 92 -0.84 -6.18 -3.94
C MET A 92 0.18 -6.73 -4.92
N ALA A 93 0.40 -5.97 -5.98
CA ALA A 93 1.53 -6.08 -6.89
C ALA A 93 2.14 -4.69 -7.08
N HIS A 94 3.32 -4.63 -7.69
CA HIS A 94 3.88 -3.37 -8.18
C HIS A 94 3.46 -3.21 -9.64
N GLY A 95 2.51 -2.30 -9.91
CA GLY A 95 2.26 -1.87 -11.28
C GLY A 95 3.47 -1.09 -11.79
N VAL A 96 3.89 -1.34 -13.03
CA VAL A 96 5.05 -0.64 -13.63
C VAL A 96 6.38 -1.00 -12.96
N LYS A 97 6.60 -2.30 -12.72
CA LYS A 97 7.88 -2.80 -12.20
C LYS A 97 9.00 -2.67 -13.24
N TRP A 98 9.90 -1.74 -13.00
CA TRP A 98 11.17 -1.64 -13.73
C TRP A 98 12.20 -2.54 -13.04
N ILE A 99 12.77 -3.54 -13.72
CA ILE A 99 13.92 -4.29 -13.19
C ILE A 99 15.20 -3.68 -13.77
N CYS A 100 16.19 -3.45 -12.91
CA CYS A 100 17.51 -3.03 -13.34
C CYS A 100 18.43 -4.24 -13.49
N LEU A 101 18.89 -4.49 -14.71
CA LEU A 101 20.07 -5.32 -14.88
C LEU A 101 21.25 -4.61 -14.19
N THR A 102 21.75 -5.18 -13.10
CA THR A 102 23.12 -4.89 -12.69
C THR A 102 24.08 -5.52 -13.69
N SER A 103 25.27 -4.92 -13.85
CA SER A 103 26.27 -5.21 -14.89
C SER A 103 26.91 -6.61 -14.86
N ALA A 104 26.38 -7.56 -14.08
CA ALA A 104 26.83 -8.94 -14.02
C ALA A 104 26.02 -9.92 -14.91
N ASP A 105 24.81 -9.54 -15.36
CA ASP A 105 23.89 -10.46 -16.05
C ASP A 105 23.60 -10.08 -17.51
N VAL A 106 24.61 -9.58 -18.22
CA VAL A 106 24.50 -9.20 -19.63
C VAL A 106 24.29 -10.39 -20.61
N ASN A 107 24.08 -11.61 -20.10
CA ASN A 107 23.88 -12.82 -20.89
C ASN A 107 22.58 -13.62 -20.60
N THR A 108 21.60 -13.07 -19.86
CA THR A 108 20.39 -13.85 -19.45
C THR A 108 19.03 -13.38 -20.00
N GLY A 109 18.93 -12.25 -20.70
CA GLY A 109 17.63 -11.75 -21.24
C GLY A 109 17.05 -10.61 -20.40
N ASN A 110 16.64 -9.55 -21.09
CA ASN A 110 16.26 -8.24 -20.52
C ASN A 110 14.88 -8.26 -19.84
N ASP A 111 14.75 -8.84 -18.66
CA ASP A 111 13.44 -8.95 -18.01
C ASP A 111 13.11 -7.68 -17.22
N ILE A 112 12.68 -6.63 -17.92
CA ILE A 112 11.68 -5.70 -17.38
C ILE A 112 10.36 -6.49 -17.39
N GLU A 113 9.51 -6.35 -16.37
CA GLU A 113 8.22 -7.07 -16.30
C GLU A 113 7.08 -6.07 -16.54
N PRO A 114 6.95 -5.50 -17.76
CA PRO A 114 5.93 -4.50 -18.08
C PRO A 114 4.50 -5.06 -17.94
N GLU A 115 4.34 -6.38 -17.89
CA GLU A 115 3.08 -7.06 -17.61
C GLU A 115 2.67 -7.08 -16.13
N ASP A 116 3.53 -6.69 -15.20
CA ASP A 116 3.20 -6.64 -13.77
C ASP A 116 2.30 -5.45 -13.44
N GLY A 117 1.25 -5.72 -12.67
CA GLY A 117 0.23 -4.76 -12.28
C GLY A 117 -1.11 -5.46 -12.03
N THR A 118 -2.06 -4.72 -11.47
CA THR A 118 -3.34 -5.31 -11.03
C THR A 118 -4.54 -4.87 -11.87
N PHE A 119 -4.44 -3.79 -12.63
CA PHE A 119 -5.55 -3.26 -13.44
C PHE A 119 -5.72 -4.04 -14.75
N ALA A 120 -5.90 -5.35 -14.64
CA ALA A 120 -6.26 -6.23 -15.75
C ALA A 120 -7.21 -7.34 -15.33
N THR A 121 -7.86 -7.98 -16.31
CA THR A 121 -8.77 -9.12 -16.10
C THR A 121 -8.04 -10.40 -15.66
N TYR A 122 -6.78 -10.56 -16.06
CA TYR A 122 -5.88 -11.61 -15.62
C TYR A 122 -4.51 -11.01 -15.30
N ILE A 123 -4.00 -11.36 -14.12
CA ILE A 123 -2.75 -10.82 -13.57
C ILE A 123 -1.89 -11.95 -12.98
N VAL A 124 -0.61 -11.68 -12.76
CA VAL A 124 0.26 -12.53 -11.96
C VAL A 124 0.70 -11.80 -10.70
N VAL A 125 0.76 -12.51 -9.58
CA VAL A 125 1.12 -11.94 -8.27
C VAL A 125 2.05 -12.87 -7.51
N LYS A 126 2.93 -12.30 -6.68
CA LYS A 126 3.89 -13.06 -5.87
C LYS A 126 3.14 -13.92 -4.85
N GLY A 127 3.21 -15.24 -5.01
CA GLY A 127 2.26 -16.15 -4.35
C GLY A 127 2.34 -16.19 -2.83
N ASP A 128 3.48 -15.81 -2.25
CA ASP A 128 3.67 -15.85 -0.79
C ASP A 128 3.29 -14.53 -0.09
N VAL A 129 3.00 -13.46 -0.85
CA VAL A 129 2.76 -12.10 -0.33
C VAL A 129 1.35 -11.63 -0.74
N VAL A 130 0.39 -12.53 -0.61
CA VAL A 130 -1.05 -12.32 -0.81
C VAL A 130 -1.82 -13.09 0.26
N PHE A 131 -3.10 -12.78 0.45
CA PHE A 131 -3.93 -13.36 1.49
C PHE A 131 -5.20 -14.02 0.99
N HIS A 132 -5.65 -15.08 1.68
CA HIS A 132 -6.96 -15.68 1.51
C HIS A 132 -8.04 -14.71 1.95
N ILE A 133 -9.05 -14.51 1.11
CA ILE A 133 -10.23 -13.72 1.45
C ILE A 133 -11.15 -14.58 2.33
N PRO A 134 -11.42 -14.20 3.59
CA PRO A 134 -12.39 -14.93 4.41
C PRO A 134 -13.78 -14.89 3.79
N ASP A 135 -14.60 -15.91 4.05
CA ASP A 135 -15.98 -15.98 3.51
C ASP A 135 -16.85 -14.77 3.87
N SER A 136 -16.56 -14.15 5.03
CA SER A 136 -17.26 -12.96 5.52
C SER A 136 -16.84 -11.64 4.87
N VAL A 137 -15.82 -11.64 3.99
CA VAL A 137 -15.27 -10.44 3.35
C VAL A 137 -15.51 -10.55 1.85
N SER A 138 -16.04 -9.48 1.24
CA SER A 138 -16.26 -9.41 -0.21
C SER A 138 -14.94 -9.24 -0.99
N PHE A 139 -14.95 -9.42 -2.31
CA PHE A 139 -13.75 -9.15 -3.13
C PHE A 139 -13.41 -7.65 -3.13
N GLU A 140 -14.43 -6.80 -3.13
CA GLU A 140 -14.33 -5.35 -3.13
C GLU A 140 -13.70 -4.83 -1.84
N GLU A 141 -14.11 -5.37 -0.70
CA GLU A 141 -13.46 -5.10 0.58
C GLU A 141 -12.02 -5.63 0.56
N ALA A 142 -11.79 -6.88 0.18
CA ALA A 142 -10.44 -7.45 0.21
C ALA A 142 -9.45 -6.70 -0.70
N ALA A 143 -9.88 -6.24 -1.87
CA ALA A 143 -9.08 -5.43 -2.78
C ALA A 143 -8.62 -4.11 -2.15
N SER A 144 -9.29 -3.61 -1.11
CA SER A 144 -8.94 -2.35 -0.46
C SER A 144 -7.73 -2.44 0.49
N LEU A 145 -7.13 -3.61 0.67
CA LEU A 145 -6.22 -3.88 1.80
C LEU A 145 -4.74 -4.03 1.41
N GLY A 146 -4.42 -4.46 0.19
CA GLY A 146 -3.08 -4.92 -0.20
C GLY A 146 -1.94 -3.95 0.16
N VAL A 147 -1.89 -2.81 -0.51
CA VAL A 147 -0.88 -1.75 -0.31
C VAL A 147 -0.92 -1.21 1.11
N GLY A 148 -2.11 -1.03 1.68
CA GLY A 148 -2.25 -0.52 3.04
C GLY A 148 -1.55 -1.40 4.07
N ILE A 149 -1.67 -2.72 3.93
CA ILE A 149 -1.09 -3.69 4.86
C ILE A 149 0.43 -3.81 4.70
N THR A 150 0.95 -3.81 3.48
CA THR A 150 2.40 -3.83 3.27
C THR A 150 3.06 -2.55 3.80
N THR A 151 2.39 -1.41 3.58
CA THR A 151 2.83 -0.11 4.07
C THR A 151 2.82 -0.03 5.60
N VAL A 152 1.75 -0.49 6.26
CA VAL A 152 1.70 -0.56 7.73
C VAL A 152 2.74 -1.52 8.28
N ALA A 153 2.93 -2.70 7.66
CA ALA A 153 3.87 -3.69 8.15
C ALA A 153 5.32 -3.17 8.14
N LEU A 154 5.77 -2.62 7.01
CA LEU A 154 7.10 -2.03 6.90
C LEU A 154 7.25 -0.82 7.82
N GLY A 155 6.28 0.11 7.80
CA GLY A 155 6.31 1.31 8.63
C GLY A 155 6.43 0.98 10.11
N PHE A 156 5.59 0.07 10.62
CA PHE A 156 5.53 -0.25 12.05
C PHE A 156 6.65 -1.18 12.50
N TYR A 157 6.84 -2.31 11.81
CA TYR A 157 7.69 -3.38 12.33
C TYR A 157 9.15 -3.21 11.91
N LYS A 158 9.42 -2.70 10.71
CA LYS A 158 10.80 -2.45 10.25
C LYS A 158 11.30 -1.08 10.68
N TYR A 159 10.62 -0.02 10.26
CA TYR A 159 11.16 1.34 10.39
C TYR A 159 10.92 1.99 11.76
N LEU A 160 9.76 1.76 12.37
CA LEU A 160 9.47 2.19 13.74
C LEU A 160 9.83 1.13 14.79
N SER A 161 10.19 -0.08 14.39
CA SER A 161 10.60 -1.18 15.29
C SER A 161 9.61 -1.50 16.42
N LEU A 162 8.30 -1.37 16.15
CA LEU A 162 7.23 -1.76 17.08
C LEU A 162 7.10 -3.31 17.12
N PRO A 163 6.66 -3.95 18.22
CA PRO A 163 6.24 -3.38 19.51
C PRO A 163 7.34 -3.35 20.58
N LEU A 164 8.61 -3.58 20.24
CA LEU A 164 9.58 -4.16 21.18
C LEU A 164 9.93 -3.28 22.39
N LEU A 165 9.75 -1.95 22.37
CA LEU A 165 10.21 -1.07 23.46
C LEU A 165 9.35 0.18 23.76
N THR A 166 8.24 0.43 23.06
CA THR A 166 7.63 1.76 23.08
C THR A 166 6.47 1.87 24.08
N LYS A 167 6.75 2.43 25.27
CA LYS A 167 5.74 3.11 26.11
C LYS A 167 5.39 4.50 25.58
N PHE A 168 6.10 4.96 24.54
CA PHE A 168 5.93 6.28 23.96
C PHE A 168 4.72 6.31 23.05
N PRO A 169 3.88 7.36 23.10
CA PRO A 169 2.83 7.58 22.11
C PRO A 169 3.33 7.47 20.67
N ILE A 170 2.43 7.09 19.77
CA ILE A 170 2.63 7.18 18.32
C ILE A 170 1.67 8.21 17.74
N LEU A 171 2.17 9.02 16.81
CA LEU A 171 1.36 9.86 15.96
C LEU A 171 1.24 9.21 14.58
N ILE A 172 0.02 8.93 14.16
CA ILE A 172 -0.31 8.56 12.80
C ILE A 172 -0.89 9.80 12.13
N TYR A 173 -0.08 10.54 11.37
CA TYR A 173 -0.55 11.75 10.70
C TYR A 173 -1.40 11.37 9.48
N GLY A 174 -2.58 11.99 9.35
CA GLY A 174 -3.54 11.71 8.28
C GLY A 174 -4.36 10.44 8.48
N GLY A 175 -4.90 10.23 9.68
CA GLY A 175 -5.57 8.97 10.07
C GLY A 175 -6.74 8.55 9.19
N SER A 176 -7.37 9.47 8.47
CA SER A 176 -8.47 9.17 7.54
C SER A 176 -8.03 8.73 6.14
N SER A 177 -6.72 8.61 5.89
CA SER A 177 -6.22 7.93 4.69
C SER A 177 -6.45 6.42 4.80
N ALA A 178 -6.46 5.70 3.67
CA ALA A 178 -6.63 4.25 3.67
C ALA A 178 -5.53 3.53 4.48
N THR A 179 -4.29 4.00 4.38
CA THR A 179 -3.18 3.50 5.21
C THR A 179 -3.35 3.91 6.67
N GLY A 180 -3.79 5.14 6.94
CA GLY A 180 -3.97 5.68 8.29
C GLY A 180 -5.01 4.92 9.11
N THR A 181 -6.14 4.55 8.51
CA THR A 181 -7.20 3.80 9.21
C THR A 181 -6.75 2.38 9.56
N LEU A 182 -5.97 1.73 8.71
CA LEU A 182 -5.34 0.45 9.01
C LEU A 182 -4.27 0.60 10.09
N ALA A 183 -3.39 1.61 9.97
CA ALA A 183 -2.34 1.89 10.94
C ALA A 183 -2.91 2.10 12.35
N ILE A 184 -4.01 2.85 12.49
CA ILE A 184 -4.68 3.09 13.78
C ILE A 184 -5.14 1.77 14.41
N GLN A 185 -5.76 0.89 13.61
CA GLN A 185 -6.26 -0.39 14.12
C GLN A 185 -5.12 -1.33 14.52
N PHE A 186 -4.02 -1.38 13.76
CA PHE A 186 -2.84 -2.12 14.16
C PHE A 186 -2.20 -1.53 15.42
N ALA A 187 -2.11 -0.21 15.53
CA ALA A 187 -1.59 0.46 16.72
C ALA A 187 -2.45 0.20 17.95
N LYS A 188 -3.79 0.13 17.80
CA LYS A 188 -4.73 -0.28 18.85
C LYS A 188 -4.43 -1.70 19.35
N LEU A 189 -4.19 -2.65 18.46
CA LEU A 189 -3.84 -4.03 18.86
C LEU A 189 -2.50 -4.09 19.63
N LEU A 190 -1.55 -3.22 19.28
CA LEU A 190 -0.31 -3.08 20.05
C LEU A 190 -0.55 -2.44 21.41
N ARG A 191 -1.39 -1.39 21.48
CA ARG A 191 -1.78 -0.70 22.71
C ARG A 191 -2.33 -1.65 23.77
N GLU A 192 -3.17 -2.61 23.38
CA GLU A 192 -3.74 -3.59 24.30
C GLU A 192 -2.68 -4.40 25.07
N ARG A 193 -1.45 -4.47 24.55
CA ARG A 193 -0.32 -5.15 25.20
C ARG A 193 0.70 -4.20 25.81
N SER A 194 0.96 -3.05 25.19
CA SER A 194 2.06 -2.15 25.58
C SER A 194 1.62 -0.87 26.33
N GLY A 195 0.33 -0.54 26.29
CA GLY A 195 -0.17 0.77 26.76
C GLY A 195 0.16 1.94 25.83
N LEU A 196 0.58 1.66 24.58
CA LEU A 196 0.86 2.66 23.55
C LEU A 196 -0.32 3.61 23.31
N LYS A 197 -0.12 4.90 23.52
CA LYS A 197 -1.15 5.92 23.19
C LYS A 197 -1.15 6.19 21.68
N VAL A 198 -2.30 6.08 21.04
CA VAL A 198 -2.50 6.31 19.60
C VAL A 198 -3.08 7.70 19.39
N ILE A 199 -2.35 8.55 18.68
CA ILE A 199 -2.77 9.91 18.35
C ILE A 199 -2.82 10.03 16.84
N THR A 200 -3.79 10.76 16.31
CA THR A 200 -3.90 10.98 14.87
C THR A 200 -4.41 12.37 14.54
N THR A 201 -4.24 12.77 13.29
CA THR A 201 -4.77 14.01 12.73
C THR A 201 -5.72 13.72 11.58
N SER A 202 -6.77 14.53 11.44
CA SER A 202 -7.69 14.48 10.29
C SER A 202 -8.54 15.75 10.25
N SER A 203 -9.40 15.90 9.24
CA SER A 203 -10.46 16.92 9.28
C SER A 203 -11.59 16.48 10.23
N PRO A 204 -12.31 17.40 10.89
CA PRO A 204 -13.32 17.09 11.91
C PRO A 204 -14.39 16.07 11.47
N ARG A 205 -14.78 16.12 10.19
CA ARG A 205 -15.79 15.20 9.60
C ARG A 205 -15.45 13.72 9.75
N ASN A 206 -14.18 13.36 9.93
CA ASN A 206 -13.72 11.98 10.05
C ASN A 206 -13.46 11.54 11.50
N PHE A 207 -13.66 12.42 12.50
CA PHE A 207 -13.25 12.12 13.88
C PHE A 207 -13.96 10.90 14.47
N GLU A 208 -15.26 10.77 14.22
CA GLU A 208 -16.04 9.64 14.76
C GLU A 208 -15.61 8.30 14.15
N LEU A 209 -15.26 8.28 12.86
CA LEU A 209 -14.65 7.10 12.23
C LEU A 209 -13.35 6.74 12.97
N LEU A 210 -12.42 7.68 13.14
CA LEU A 210 -11.10 7.40 13.72
C LEU A 210 -11.18 6.98 15.20
N LYS A 211 -12.09 7.57 15.98
CA LYS A 211 -12.40 7.12 17.34
C LYS A 211 -12.91 5.68 17.36
N SER A 212 -13.82 5.33 16.44
CA SER A 212 -14.35 3.97 16.35
C SER A 212 -13.28 2.92 15.99
N LEU A 213 -12.24 3.33 15.25
CA LEU A 213 -11.09 2.49 14.89
C LEU A 213 -10.08 2.33 16.04
N GLY A 214 -10.17 3.16 17.07
CA GLY A 214 -9.45 2.98 18.33
C GLY A 214 -8.33 3.97 18.61
N THR A 215 -8.29 5.13 17.96
CA THR A 215 -7.41 6.23 18.38
C THR A 215 -7.77 6.73 19.78
N ASP A 216 -6.80 7.22 20.55
CA ASP A 216 -7.01 7.86 21.85
C ASP A 216 -7.31 9.36 21.69
N HIS A 217 -6.68 10.01 20.71
CA HIS A 217 -6.92 11.43 20.38
C HIS A 217 -6.94 11.64 18.87
N VAL A 218 -7.81 12.57 18.43
CA VAL A 218 -7.85 13.07 17.05
C VAL A 218 -7.77 14.58 17.11
N LEU A 219 -6.85 15.18 16.35
CA LEU A 219 -6.71 16.63 16.24
C LEU A 219 -6.99 17.10 14.81
N ASP A 220 -7.50 18.33 14.69
CA ASP A 220 -7.69 18.97 13.39
C ASP A 220 -6.34 19.54 12.91
N TYR A 221 -5.83 19.01 11.80
CA TYR A 221 -4.56 19.49 11.26
C TYR A 221 -4.63 20.92 10.71
N HIS A 222 -5.83 21.48 10.52
CA HIS A 222 -5.99 22.88 10.13
C HIS A 222 -5.75 23.85 11.29
N ASP A 223 -5.75 23.36 12.55
CA ASP A 223 -5.38 24.20 13.69
C ASP A 223 -3.87 24.52 13.60
N PRO A 224 -3.47 25.81 13.55
CA PRO A 224 -2.06 26.18 13.50
C PRO A 224 -1.26 25.71 14.73
N ASN A 225 -1.93 25.36 15.84
CA ASN A 225 -1.31 24.83 17.04
C ASN A 225 -1.31 23.30 17.12
N CYS A 226 -1.83 22.59 16.12
CA CYS A 226 -2.01 21.13 16.15
C CYS A 226 -0.74 20.39 16.61
N GLY A 227 0.42 20.74 16.07
CA GLY A 227 1.69 20.12 16.47
C GLY A 227 2.05 20.39 17.93
N ALA A 228 2.00 21.66 18.36
CA ALA A 228 2.28 22.05 19.74
C ALA A 228 1.30 21.40 20.74
N GLU A 229 0.03 21.26 20.38
CA GLU A 229 -0.98 20.57 21.18
C GLU A 229 -0.66 19.09 21.31
N ILE A 230 -0.28 18.39 20.23
CA ILE A 230 0.14 16.98 20.29
C ILE A 230 1.35 16.82 21.23
N ARG A 231 2.34 17.70 21.14
CA ARG A 231 3.51 17.66 22.04
C ARG A 231 3.10 17.85 23.50
N SER A 232 2.16 18.75 23.78
CA SER A 232 1.60 18.95 25.11
C SER A 232 0.82 17.72 25.60
N LEU A 233 -0.07 17.17 24.78
CA LEU A 233 -0.88 15.96 25.04
C LEU A 233 -0.03 14.71 25.31
N THR A 234 1.16 14.66 24.71
CA THR A 234 2.15 13.58 24.91
C THR A 234 3.15 13.88 26.01
N GLN A 235 3.05 15.04 26.68
CA GLN A 235 3.99 15.50 27.69
C GLN A 235 5.44 15.52 27.17
N ASN A 236 5.64 15.93 25.92
CA ASN A 236 6.93 15.93 25.23
C ASN A 236 7.57 14.54 25.14
N LYS A 237 6.76 13.48 24.95
CA LYS A 237 7.22 12.09 24.82
C LYS A 237 6.80 11.44 23.50
N LEU A 238 6.48 12.24 22.48
CA LEU A 238 6.25 11.71 21.14
C LEU A 238 7.59 11.43 20.44
N HIS A 239 7.91 10.15 20.24
CA HIS A 239 9.16 9.73 19.60
C HIS A 239 8.96 9.07 18.23
N HIS A 240 7.72 8.67 17.91
CA HIS A 240 7.41 7.92 16.70
C HIS A 240 6.28 8.62 15.95
N VAL A 241 6.56 8.96 14.70
CA VAL A 241 5.57 9.50 13.76
C VAL A 241 5.54 8.60 12.53
N PHE A 242 4.32 8.26 12.12
CA PHE A 242 4.03 7.67 10.84
C PHE A 242 3.14 8.63 10.03
N ASP A 243 3.73 9.31 9.06
CA ASP A 243 3.03 10.28 8.22
C ASP A 243 2.56 9.64 6.92
N THR A 244 1.24 9.50 6.80
CA THR A 244 0.58 8.91 5.63
C THR A 244 0.18 9.92 4.55
N ILE A 245 0.54 11.19 4.73
CA ILE A 245 0.24 12.31 3.82
C ILE A 245 1.53 12.88 3.23
N ALA A 246 2.52 13.14 4.08
CA ALA A 246 3.90 13.49 3.72
C ALA A 246 4.01 14.71 2.77
N THR A 247 3.40 15.83 3.16
CA THR A 247 3.60 17.16 2.58
C THR A 247 4.54 18.00 3.44
N GLN A 248 5.03 19.13 2.92
CA GLN A 248 5.83 20.07 3.73
C GLN A 248 5.06 20.53 4.99
N SER A 249 3.74 20.77 4.86
CA SER A 249 2.89 21.17 5.98
C SER A 249 2.69 20.06 7.00
N SER A 250 2.53 18.80 6.57
CA SER A 250 2.42 17.67 7.50
C SER A 250 3.74 17.43 8.23
N ALA A 251 4.88 17.50 7.53
CA ALA A 251 6.21 17.39 8.12
C ALA A 251 6.46 18.46 9.18
N GLN A 252 6.07 19.72 8.91
CA GLN A 252 6.15 20.81 9.90
C GLN A 252 5.30 20.54 11.14
N ILE A 253 4.04 20.14 10.98
CA ILE A 253 3.17 19.80 12.13
C ILE A 253 3.75 18.64 12.93
N CYS A 254 4.30 17.62 12.25
CA CYS A 254 4.96 16.49 12.90
C CYS A 254 6.23 16.91 13.65
N ALA A 255 7.03 17.81 13.08
CA ALA A 255 8.21 18.39 13.73
C ALA A 255 7.85 19.12 15.03
N ASP A 256 6.77 19.89 15.01
CA ASP A 256 6.24 20.59 16.17
C ASP A 256 5.61 19.66 17.22
N ALA A 257 5.10 18.50 16.80
CA ALA A 257 4.55 17.47 17.68
C ALA A 257 5.61 16.62 18.39
N LEU A 258 6.73 16.35 17.72
CA LEU A 258 7.80 15.49 18.21
C LEU A 258 8.48 16.04 19.48
N SER A 259 8.91 15.12 20.34
CA SER A 259 9.70 15.40 21.53
C SER A 259 10.93 16.25 21.22
N THR A 260 11.34 17.10 22.16
CA THR A 260 12.60 17.85 22.10
C THR A 260 13.80 17.06 22.65
N SER A 261 13.62 15.83 23.13
CA SER A 261 14.69 14.99 23.68
C SER A 261 14.58 13.53 23.25
N GLY A 262 15.66 12.75 23.46
CA GLY A 262 15.77 11.35 23.04
C GLY A 262 15.86 11.17 21.53
N GLU A 263 15.90 9.92 21.07
CA GLU A 263 15.86 9.58 19.64
C GLU A 263 14.42 9.71 19.12
N LYS A 264 14.24 10.32 17.94
CA LYS A 264 12.92 10.49 17.31
C LYS A 264 12.99 9.98 15.89
N ILE A 265 11.96 9.26 15.48
CA ILE A 265 11.85 8.67 14.15
C ILE A 265 10.59 9.21 13.49
N TYR A 266 10.77 9.74 12.29
CA TYR A 266 9.70 10.17 11.40
C TYR A 266 9.75 9.33 10.14
N VAL A 267 8.71 8.52 9.95
CA VAL A 267 8.54 7.67 8.78
C VAL A 267 7.46 8.27 7.89
N ASN A 268 7.75 8.47 6.61
CA ASN A 268 6.84 9.11 5.66
C ASN A 268 6.79 8.38 4.30
N LEU A 269 5.76 8.64 3.51
CA LEU A 269 5.45 7.92 2.27
C LEU A 269 5.80 8.66 0.98
N MET A 270 6.36 9.87 1.05
CA MET A 270 6.59 10.73 -0.13
C MET A 270 8.00 11.32 -0.22
N GLY A 271 8.94 10.87 0.61
CA GLY A 271 10.32 11.38 0.60
C GLY A 271 10.46 12.80 1.13
N ILE A 272 9.48 13.31 1.90
CA ILE A 272 9.50 14.70 2.34
C ILE A 272 10.60 14.96 3.38
N GLU A 273 11.27 16.10 3.28
CA GLU A 273 12.26 16.53 4.27
C GLU A 273 11.59 16.82 5.62
N MET A 274 12.18 16.30 6.69
CA MET A 274 11.83 16.64 8.06
C MET A 274 12.56 17.94 8.44
N PRO A 275 11.85 19.03 8.81
CA PRO A 275 12.46 20.32 9.13
C PRO A 275 13.13 20.36 10.52
N ARG A 276 13.81 19.27 10.90
CA ARG A 276 14.54 19.09 12.16
C ARG A 276 15.70 18.12 11.95
N ASP A 277 16.92 18.61 12.18
CA ASP A 277 18.15 17.81 12.03
C ASP A 277 18.31 16.73 13.11
N ASP A 278 17.60 16.87 14.23
CA ASP A 278 17.67 15.95 15.37
C ASP A 278 16.70 14.75 15.27
N VAL A 279 16.03 14.60 14.13
CA VAL A 279 15.01 13.57 13.86
C VAL A 279 15.48 12.66 12.73
N LYS A 280 15.43 11.35 12.96
CA LYS A 280 15.70 10.36 11.91
C LYS A 280 14.55 10.36 10.91
N ASN A 281 14.78 10.92 9.73
CA ASN A 281 13.84 10.93 8.61
C ASN A 281 13.98 9.65 7.79
N ILE A 282 12.88 8.92 7.57
CA ILE A 282 12.85 7.68 6.82
C ILE A 282 11.74 7.76 5.77
N PHE A 283 12.11 7.56 4.52
CA PHE A 283 11.21 7.27 3.43
C PHE A 283 11.34 5.81 3.02
N PHE A 284 10.21 5.20 2.64
CA PHE A 284 10.19 3.85 2.10
C PHE A 284 9.00 3.68 1.17
N LEU A 285 9.05 2.62 0.38
CA LEU A 285 7.96 2.17 -0.48
C LEU A 285 7.58 0.73 -0.15
N GLY A 286 6.30 0.41 -0.33
CA GLY A 286 5.74 -0.89 0.02
C GLY A 286 6.18 -2.04 -0.89
N TYR A 287 6.84 -1.77 -2.02
CA TYR A 287 7.13 -2.76 -3.08
C TYR A 287 8.21 -3.77 -2.69
N SER A 288 9.08 -3.44 -1.74
CA SER A 288 10.16 -4.31 -1.27
C SER A 288 9.65 -5.62 -0.65
N VAL A 289 8.39 -5.67 -0.21
CA VAL A 289 7.74 -6.88 0.31
C VAL A 289 7.65 -8.01 -0.71
N THR A 290 7.86 -7.75 -2.01
CA THR A 290 7.95 -8.80 -3.04
C THR A 290 9.26 -9.59 -2.96
N GLY A 291 10.27 -9.06 -2.24
CA GLY A 291 11.61 -9.64 -2.16
C GLY A 291 12.43 -9.44 -3.42
N GLU A 292 11.98 -8.58 -4.32
CA GLU A 292 12.57 -8.37 -5.64
C GLU A 292 13.09 -6.95 -5.77
N GLU A 293 14.09 -6.77 -6.63
CA GLU A 293 14.54 -5.45 -7.03
C GLU A 293 13.45 -4.74 -7.85
N TYR A 294 13.34 -3.43 -7.67
CA TYR A 294 12.49 -2.58 -8.49
C TYR A 294 13.14 -1.21 -8.68
N GLU A 295 12.81 -0.51 -9.76
CA GLU A 295 13.12 0.90 -9.96
C GLU A 295 11.85 1.75 -9.87
N ILE A 296 11.97 2.98 -9.38
CA ILE A 296 10.92 4.00 -9.33
C ILE A 296 11.58 5.37 -9.49
N GLU A 297 11.01 6.24 -10.31
CA GLU A 297 11.57 7.57 -10.62
C GLU A 297 13.06 7.58 -11.05
N GLY A 298 13.58 6.47 -11.58
CA GLY A 298 14.99 6.33 -11.96
C GLY A 298 15.91 5.83 -10.85
N GLU A 299 15.41 5.65 -9.64
CA GLU A 299 16.15 5.09 -8.50
C GLU A 299 15.92 3.58 -8.39
N VAL A 300 17.03 2.84 -8.19
CA VAL A 300 17.01 1.37 -8.05
C VAL A 300 16.96 0.98 -6.59
N TRP A 301 15.97 0.19 -6.22
CA TRP A 301 15.75 -0.35 -4.89
C TRP A 301 16.13 -1.83 -4.88
N PRO A 302 17.14 -2.25 -4.10
CA PRO A 302 17.62 -3.62 -4.11
C PRO A 302 16.57 -4.59 -3.55
N ALA A 303 16.65 -5.83 -4.00
CA ALA A 303 15.87 -6.94 -3.43
C ALA A 303 16.10 -7.04 -1.91
N ALA A 304 15.01 -7.14 -1.16
CA ALA A 304 15.03 -7.20 0.30
C ALA A 304 14.33 -8.47 0.81
N SER A 305 15.12 -9.53 1.06
CA SER A 305 14.58 -10.82 1.55
C SER A 305 13.93 -10.71 2.93
N GLU A 306 14.43 -9.83 3.79
CA GLU A 306 13.83 -9.55 5.10
C GLU A 306 12.43 -8.91 4.97
N ASP A 307 12.24 -8.05 3.96
CA ASP A 307 10.96 -7.40 3.69
C ASP A 307 9.95 -8.40 3.11
N PHE A 308 10.43 -9.36 2.31
CA PHE A 308 9.64 -10.48 1.83
C PHE A 308 9.11 -11.35 2.97
N GLU A 309 9.97 -11.73 3.93
CA GLU A 309 9.55 -12.50 5.10
C GLU A 309 8.60 -11.72 6.02
N LEU A 310 8.81 -10.41 6.15
CA LEU A 310 7.87 -9.54 6.85
C LEU A 310 6.52 -9.46 6.13
N GLY A 311 6.51 -9.31 4.81
CA GLY A 311 5.31 -9.27 3.98
C GLY A 311 4.49 -10.55 4.10
N LYS A 312 5.13 -11.72 3.99
CA LYS A 312 4.52 -13.04 4.24
C LYS A 312 3.85 -13.09 5.60
N THR A 313 4.57 -12.68 6.64
CA THR A 313 4.08 -12.69 8.03
C THR A 313 2.91 -11.73 8.21
N ALA A 314 2.98 -10.54 7.61
CA ALA A 314 1.94 -9.52 7.70
C ALA A 314 0.63 -9.97 7.06
N PHE A 315 0.67 -10.61 5.89
CA PHE A 315 -0.53 -11.13 5.25
C PHE A 315 -1.15 -12.31 5.99
N VAL A 316 -0.35 -13.22 6.55
CA VAL A 316 -0.87 -14.29 7.43
C VAL A 316 -1.50 -13.72 8.69
N LEU A 317 -0.92 -12.66 9.27
CA LEU A 317 -1.51 -11.96 10.41
C LEU A 317 -2.84 -11.31 10.00
N LEU A 318 -2.88 -10.61 8.87
CA LEU A 318 -4.10 -9.98 8.35
C LEU A 318 -5.24 -10.98 8.20
N GLU A 319 -5.00 -12.14 7.59
CA GLU A 319 -6.02 -13.19 7.44
C GLU A 319 -6.68 -13.54 8.78
N ARG A 320 -5.86 -13.78 9.80
CA ARG A 320 -6.34 -14.13 11.14
C ARG A 320 -7.10 -12.99 11.78
N LEU A 321 -6.68 -11.74 11.55
CA LEU A 321 -7.35 -10.56 12.08
C LEU A 321 -8.70 -10.30 11.39
N LEU A 322 -8.79 -10.49 10.08
CA LEU A 322 -10.03 -10.39 9.32
C LEU A 322 -11.01 -11.50 9.72
N GLN A 323 -10.55 -12.75 9.82
CA GLN A 323 -11.37 -13.89 10.27
C GLN A 323 -11.96 -13.67 11.67
N LYS A 324 -11.24 -12.97 12.55
CA LYS A 324 -11.69 -12.63 13.89
C LYS A 324 -12.48 -11.32 13.97
N GLY A 325 -12.62 -10.59 12.86
CA GLY A 325 -13.26 -9.27 12.84
C GLY A 325 -12.53 -8.20 13.67
N LEU A 326 -11.21 -8.38 13.91
CA LEU A 326 -10.39 -7.47 14.71
C LEU A 326 -9.84 -6.29 13.90
N ILE A 327 -9.76 -6.44 12.59
CA ILE A 327 -9.47 -5.37 11.64
C ILE A 327 -10.66 -5.24 10.70
N LYS A 328 -11.00 -3.99 10.39
CA LYS A 328 -11.99 -3.60 9.40
C LYS A 328 -11.31 -2.88 8.24
N ASN A 329 -11.92 -2.98 7.08
CA ASN A 329 -11.53 -2.21 5.91
C ASN A 329 -11.66 -0.71 6.17
N HIS A 330 -10.82 0.07 5.51
CA HIS A 330 -11.12 1.47 5.24
C HIS A 330 -12.45 1.55 4.48
N PRO A 331 -13.31 2.58 4.68
CA PRO A 331 -14.56 2.69 3.95
C PRO A 331 -14.35 2.53 2.44
N VAL A 332 -15.07 1.58 1.84
CA VAL A 332 -14.98 1.26 0.42
C VAL A 332 -16.11 1.95 -0.33
N LYS A 333 -15.78 2.62 -1.43
CA LYS A 333 -16.74 3.14 -2.40
C LYS A 333 -16.61 2.36 -3.70
N ILE A 334 -17.63 1.55 -3.97
CA ILE A 334 -17.72 0.77 -5.20
C ILE A 334 -18.10 1.72 -6.34
N MET A 335 -17.23 1.79 -7.34
CA MET A 335 -17.34 2.64 -8.50
C MET A 335 -17.85 1.85 -9.71
N ASN A 336 -18.47 2.57 -10.66
CA ASN A 336 -18.97 2.00 -11.91
C ASN A 336 -17.91 2.04 -13.02
N GLY A 337 -18.13 1.26 -14.08
CA GLY A 337 -17.34 1.35 -15.32
C GLY A 337 -16.15 0.40 -15.43
N GLY A 338 -15.97 -0.51 -14.45
CA GLY A 338 -14.91 -1.53 -14.44
C GLY A 338 -13.52 -0.95 -14.71
N LEU A 339 -12.69 -1.64 -15.47
CA LEU A 339 -11.34 -1.18 -15.81
C LEU A 339 -11.33 0.23 -16.41
N LYS A 340 -12.26 0.55 -17.30
CA LYS A 340 -12.33 1.88 -17.93
C LYS A 340 -12.59 3.00 -16.91
N GLY A 341 -13.40 2.71 -15.89
CA GLY A 341 -13.73 3.67 -14.83
C GLY A 341 -12.53 4.08 -13.96
N ILE A 342 -11.49 3.24 -13.90
CA ILE A 342 -10.26 3.50 -13.13
C ILE A 342 -9.57 4.79 -13.58
N LEU A 343 -9.56 5.08 -14.89
CA LEU A 343 -8.93 6.28 -15.45
C LEU A 343 -9.53 7.57 -14.86
N GLU A 344 -10.85 7.59 -14.66
CA GLU A 344 -11.51 8.73 -14.04
C GLU A 344 -11.29 8.76 -12.53
N GLY A 345 -11.31 7.61 -11.86
CA GLY A 345 -11.01 7.54 -10.43
C GLY A 345 -9.60 8.03 -10.08
N MET A 346 -8.61 7.69 -10.91
CA MET A 346 -7.25 8.22 -10.79
C MET A 346 -7.21 9.75 -10.93
N ARG A 347 -7.97 10.31 -11.88
CA ARG A 347 -8.10 11.77 -12.05
C ARG A 347 -8.78 12.42 -10.84
N GLU A 348 -9.89 11.87 -10.37
CA GLU A 348 -10.59 12.39 -9.18
C GLU A 348 -9.69 12.37 -7.93
N MET A 349 -8.87 11.35 -7.78
CA MET A 349 -7.91 11.25 -6.69
C MET A 349 -6.80 12.30 -6.80
N MET A 350 -6.22 12.47 -7.99
CA MET A 350 -5.22 13.51 -8.29
C MET A 350 -5.76 14.92 -8.01
N GLU A 351 -7.03 15.17 -8.32
CA GLU A 351 -7.71 16.44 -8.08
C GLU A 351 -8.18 16.62 -6.61
N GLY A 352 -7.87 15.68 -5.72
CA GLY A 352 -8.20 15.77 -4.29
C GLY A 352 -9.69 15.60 -3.96
N LYS A 353 -10.48 15.00 -4.86
CA LYS A 353 -11.93 14.82 -4.69
C LYS A 353 -12.31 13.61 -3.83
N VAL A 354 -11.35 12.74 -3.54
CA VAL A 354 -11.55 11.52 -2.74
C VAL A 354 -11.19 11.79 -1.28
N SER A 355 -12.09 11.49 -0.34
CA SER A 355 -11.82 11.71 1.08
C SER A 355 -12.50 10.68 1.97
N GLY A 356 -11.72 10.06 2.87
CA GLY A 356 -12.26 9.11 3.85
C GLY A 356 -12.75 7.79 3.26
N GLU A 357 -12.47 7.54 1.98
CA GLU A 357 -12.92 6.35 1.25
C GLU A 357 -11.86 5.85 0.28
N LYS A 358 -11.91 4.56 -0.04
CA LYS A 358 -11.07 3.89 -1.05
C LYS A 358 -11.96 3.57 -2.24
N LEU A 359 -11.60 4.05 -3.43
CA LEU A 359 -12.36 3.77 -4.65
C LEU A 359 -11.99 2.35 -5.14
N VAL A 360 -13.02 1.54 -5.38
CA VAL A 360 -12.90 0.13 -5.79
C VAL A 360 -13.75 -0.14 -7.02
N TYR A 361 -13.22 -0.89 -7.97
CA TYR A 361 -13.88 -1.21 -9.24
C TYR A 361 -14.03 -2.72 -9.38
N LYS A 362 -15.23 -3.17 -9.75
CA LYS A 362 -15.44 -4.57 -10.18
C LYS A 362 -14.98 -4.72 -11.62
N VAL A 363 -14.04 -5.63 -11.86
CA VAL A 363 -13.41 -5.84 -13.18
C VAL A 363 -13.74 -7.21 -13.79
N GLY A 364 -14.34 -8.10 -13.00
CA GLY A 364 -14.80 -9.42 -13.44
C GLY A 364 -15.86 -9.98 -12.50
N GLU A 365 -16.42 -11.11 -12.90
CA GLU A 365 -17.38 -11.90 -12.10
C GLU A 365 -16.69 -13.19 -11.62
N PRO A 366 -16.98 -13.69 -10.40
CA PRO A 366 -16.37 -14.91 -9.83
C PRO A 366 -16.35 -16.09 -10.81
#